data_AF-A0A351ARZ6-F1
#
_entry.id   AF-A0A351ARZ6-F1
#
_cell.length_a   1.000
_cell.length_b   1.000
_cell.length_c   1.000
_cell.angle_alpha   90.00
_cell.angle_beta   90.00
_cell.angle_gamma   90.00
#
_symmetry.space_group_name_H-M   'P 1'
#
loop_
_entity.id
_entity.type
_entity.pdbx_description
1 polymer ?
#
loop_
_entity_poly.entity_id
_entity_poly.type
_entity_poly.pdbx_seq_one_letter_code
_entity_poly.pdbx_strand_id
1 'polypeptide(L)'
;MIWSITPERLFSAGSLIFITVGIIGAYVRWNHTCRPYDENAEYYYPARKLVSFFFASIMLTFPYALCPMDEAVWVYARSFGVLYYPVCFAMMISQYFQLHRHKKKETLGKLYLAALFLVILAMLSSLLAGYDDWVIKHEKTALYTIGAISLTFTSVTTSVLMNLKKEMLKSNTDNYSNDEDFPYKFASMILYAPLLWIGLMWIVFVTGNRWIKLFTDIFTSCWMTYFLCVILHPQRSLRPSDIDEEIKKLEDRKSQAVQEYNCDEALNEAVVETPENDDGTPMDVVKEEVLAVILRRFKEPHLLKSEVLMDLGKGKMNKASKFISKIGYYNLVNMYRLEYARLYKEAHPNAKQEEVALESGFVSRTAYYKAKKNVGETDPDLTKGVKLLGK
;
A
#
# COMPACT_ATOMS: atom_id res chain seq x y z
N MET A 1 49.69 18.62 12.10
CA MET A 1 48.67 19.19 11.19
C MET A 1 47.32 18.65 11.65
N ILE A 2 46.69 19.34 12.60
CA ILE A 2 45.37 18.96 13.10
C ILE A 2 44.39 19.50 12.07
N TRP A 3 43.74 18.63 11.31
CA TRP A 3 42.69 19.02 10.37
C TRP A 3 41.55 19.66 11.17
N SER A 4 41.52 20.99 11.26
CA SER A 4 40.36 21.69 11.81
C SER A 4 39.22 21.55 10.81
N ILE A 5 38.31 20.63 11.11
CA ILE A 5 37.11 20.43 10.31
C ILE A 5 36.21 21.66 10.51
N THR A 6 36.03 22.47 9.45
CA THR A 6 35.13 23.63 9.50
C THR A 6 33.67 23.17 9.43
N PRO A 7 32.72 23.88 10.09
CA PRO A 7 31.29 23.56 10.03
C PRO A 7 30.75 23.50 8.59
N GLU A 8 31.20 24.42 7.73
CA GLU A 8 30.86 24.44 6.30
C GLU A 8 31.17 23.11 5.61
N ARG A 9 32.38 22.57 5.80
CA ARG A 9 32.80 21.30 5.20
C ARG A 9 31.98 20.14 5.73
N LEU A 10 31.57 20.16 7.01
CA LEU A 10 30.67 19.14 7.57
C LEU A 10 29.29 19.17 6.94
N PHE A 11 28.70 20.36 6.80
CA PHE A 11 27.38 20.53 6.20
C PHE A 11 27.37 20.08 4.74
N SER A 12 28.39 20.48 3.97
CA SER A 12 28.61 20.01 2.60
C SER A 12 28.76 18.49 2.54
N ALA A 13 29.65 17.91 3.36
CA ALA A 13 29.91 16.48 3.37
C ALA A 13 28.67 15.66 3.76
N GLY A 14 27.91 16.09 4.76
CA GLY A 14 26.66 15.44 5.15
C GLY A 14 25.64 15.41 4.01
N SER A 15 25.47 16.54 3.30
CA SER A 15 24.58 16.62 2.14
C SER A 15 25.07 15.73 0.99
N LEU A 16 26.38 15.67 0.75
CA LEU A 16 26.96 14.80 -0.30
C LEU A 16 26.78 13.32 0.01
N ILE A 17 26.95 12.90 1.26
CA ILE A 17 26.66 11.53 1.69
C ILE A 17 25.20 11.19 1.37
N PHE A 18 24.28 12.08 1.74
CA PHE A 18 22.86 11.89 1.51
C PHE A 18 22.51 11.78 0.01
N ILE A 19 23.08 12.65 -0.83
CA ILE A 19 22.92 12.58 -2.29
C ILE A 19 23.51 11.29 -2.86
N THR A 20 24.70 10.90 -2.42
CA THR A 20 25.39 9.70 -2.91
C THR A 20 24.61 8.44 -2.58
N VAL A 21 24.11 8.32 -1.34
CA VAL A 21 23.24 7.21 -0.93
C VAL A 21 21.95 7.20 -1.75
N GLY A 22 21.36 8.36 -2.02
CA GLY A 22 20.21 8.49 -2.93
C GLY A 22 20.47 7.96 -4.33
N ILE A 23 21.54 8.40 -4.99
CA ILE A 23 21.88 7.98 -6.35
C ILE A 23 22.22 6.48 -6.41
N ILE A 24 23.02 5.98 -5.47
CA ILE A 24 23.35 4.55 -5.39
C ILE A 24 22.08 3.74 -5.16
N GLY A 25 21.22 4.17 -4.23
CA GLY A 25 19.96 3.51 -3.97
C GLY A 25 19.04 3.48 -5.19
N ALA A 26 18.97 4.57 -5.95
CA ALA A 26 18.21 4.65 -7.19
C ALA A 26 18.73 3.65 -8.23
N TYR A 27 20.05 3.62 -8.42
CA TYR A 27 20.70 2.71 -9.36
C TYR A 27 20.46 1.24 -9.00
N VAL A 28 20.68 0.88 -7.73
CA VAL A 28 20.46 -0.48 -7.24
C VAL A 28 18.99 -0.86 -7.40
N ARG A 29 18.07 0.02 -7.00
CA ARG A 29 16.64 -0.28 -7.04
C ARG A 29 16.10 -0.43 -8.46
N TRP A 30 16.64 0.33 -9.41
CA TRP A 30 16.27 0.27 -10.82
C TRP A 30 16.66 -1.06 -11.46
N ASN A 31 17.91 -1.50 -11.20
CA ASN A 31 18.50 -2.66 -11.86
C ASN A 31 18.26 -3.99 -11.12
N HIS A 32 17.99 -3.96 -9.81
CA HIS A 32 17.82 -5.19 -9.03
C HIS A 32 16.37 -5.67 -8.98
N THR A 33 16.19 -6.95 -9.31
CA THR A 33 15.01 -7.77 -9.04
C THR A 33 15.47 -9.16 -8.65
N CYS A 34 15.03 -9.67 -7.50
CA CYS A 34 15.37 -11.03 -7.07
C CYS A 34 14.72 -12.06 -8.00
N ARG A 35 15.45 -13.13 -8.36
CA ARG A 35 14.87 -14.35 -8.96
C ARG A 35 14.08 -15.14 -7.91
N PRO A 36 12.94 -15.77 -8.25
CA PRO A 36 12.30 -15.85 -9.58
C PRO A 36 11.31 -14.69 -9.87
N TYR A 37 11.32 -13.62 -9.06
CA TYR A 37 10.36 -12.53 -9.17
C TYR A 37 10.64 -11.53 -10.29
N ASP A 38 11.74 -11.72 -11.03
CA ASP A 38 12.12 -10.92 -12.19
C ASP A 38 11.20 -11.18 -13.39
N GLU A 39 10.65 -12.39 -13.53
CA GLU A 39 9.71 -12.76 -14.60
C GLU A 39 8.46 -11.86 -14.60
N ASN A 40 7.96 -11.48 -13.43
CA ASN A 40 6.78 -10.63 -13.24
C ASN A 40 7.07 -9.41 -12.36
N ALA A 41 8.15 -8.70 -12.68
CA ALA A 41 8.67 -7.60 -11.85
C ALA A 41 7.67 -6.46 -11.57
N GLU A 42 6.75 -6.16 -12.51
CA GLU A 42 5.75 -5.09 -12.30
C GLU A 42 4.70 -5.46 -11.25
N TYR A 43 4.39 -6.74 -11.11
CA TYR A 43 3.46 -7.24 -10.11
C TYR A 43 4.10 -7.26 -8.70
N TYR A 44 5.32 -7.80 -8.59
CA TYR A 44 6.03 -7.95 -7.33
C TYR A 44 6.61 -6.63 -6.80
N TYR A 45 6.91 -5.70 -7.71
CA TYR A 45 7.53 -4.42 -7.41
C TYR A 45 6.81 -3.22 -8.07
N PRO A 46 5.52 -3.00 -7.77
CA PRO A 46 4.67 -2.02 -8.46
C PRO A 46 5.15 -0.57 -8.36
N ALA A 47 5.89 -0.24 -7.30
CA ALA A 47 6.43 1.10 -7.07
C ALA A 47 7.93 1.22 -7.44
N ARG A 48 8.57 0.20 -8.04
CA ARG A 48 10.03 0.19 -8.29
C ARG A 48 10.55 1.43 -9.00
N LYS A 49 9.96 1.75 -10.16
CA LYS A 49 10.40 2.88 -11.00
C LYS A 49 10.22 4.20 -10.25
N LEU A 50 9.11 4.35 -9.53
CA LEU A 50 8.78 5.52 -8.73
C LEU A 50 9.74 5.71 -7.55
N VAL A 51 10.03 4.65 -6.79
CA VAL A 51 11.00 4.70 -5.67
C VAL A 51 12.39 5.05 -6.19
N SER A 52 12.81 4.46 -7.32
CA SER A 52 14.11 4.77 -7.94
C SER A 52 14.19 6.23 -8.36
N PHE A 53 13.13 6.76 -8.97
CA PHE A 53 13.03 8.16 -9.33
C PHE A 53 13.10 9.08 -8.10
N PHE A 54 12.44 8.71 -6.99
CA PHE A 54 12.52 9.49 -5.76
C PHE A 54 13.89 9.41 -5.06
N PHE A 55 14.58 8.27 -5.17
CA PHE A 55 15.96 8.18 -4.69
C PHE A 55 16.91 9.07 -5.52
N ALA A 56 16.75 9.10 -6.85
CA ALA A 56 17.55 9.94 -7.73
C ALA A 56 17.28 11.44 -7.52
N SER A 57 16.00 11.81 -7.28
CA SER A 57 15.57 13.20 -7.13
C SER A 57 16.16 13.91 -5.91
N ILE A 58 16.78 13.19 -4.97
CA ILE A 58 17.57 13.78 -3.86
C ILE A 58 18.73 14.61 -4.37
N MET A 59 19.25 14.32 -5.58
CA MET A 59 20.26 15.14 -6.24
C MET A 59 19.84 16.61 -6.39
N LEU A 60 18.54 16.93 -6.36
CA LEU A 60 18.05 18.32 -6.36
C LEU A 60 18.52 19.12 -5.12
N THR A 61 19.01 18.46 -4.07
CA THR A 61 19.62 19.13 -2.90
C THR A 61 21.08 19.54 -3.12
N PHE A 62 21.66 19.23 -4.28
CA PHE A 62 23.06 19.51 -4.61
C PHE A 62 23.51 20.97 -4.43
N PRO A 63 22.69 22.02 -4.68
CA PRO A 63 23.10 23.40 -4.39
C PRO A 63 23.59 23.60 -2.95
N TYR A 64 22.95 22.93 -1.98
CA TYR A 64 23.35 23.01 -0.57
C TYR A 64 24.69 22.32 -0.29
N ALA A 65 25.04 21.29 -1.05
CA ALA A 65 26.35 20.67 -0.94
C ALA A 65 27.48 21.59 -1.43
N LEU A 66 27.20 22.44 -2.43
CA LEU A 66 28.19 23.39 -2.96
C LEU A 66 28.36 24.62 -2.05
N CYS A 67 27.25 25.22 -1.62
CA CYS A 67 27.25 26.47 -0.87
C CYS A 67 26.38 26.37 0.39
N PRO A 68 26.78 25.59 1.42
CA PRO A 68 25.94 25.35 2.60
C PRO A 68 25.76 26.59 3.51
N MET A 69 26.64 27.58 3.37
CA MET A 69 26.60 28.82 4.15
C MET A 69 25.78 29.93 3.48
N ASP A 70 25.45 29.78 2.20
CA ASP A 70 24.64 30.76 1.47
C ASP A 70 23.19 30.80 2.02
N GLU A 71 22.63 31.99 2.13
CA GLU A 71 21.31 32.22 2.73
C GLU A 71 20.17 31.79 1.79
N ALA A 72 20.25 32.11 0.49
CA ALA A 72 19.23 31.74 -0.49
C ALA A 72 19.20 30.22 -0.69
N VAL A 73 20.37 29.59 -0.79
CA VAL A 73 20.52 28.13 -0.84
C VAL A 73 19.98 27.48 0.43
N TRP A 74 20.16 28.11 1.60
CA TRP A 74 19.62 27.61 2.86
C TRP A 74 18.09 27.62 2.89
N VAL A 75 17.45 28.69 2.40
CA VAL A 75 15.98 28.79 2.27
C VAL A 75 15.44 27.66 1.39
N TYR A 76 16.11 27.37 0.27
CA TYR A 76 15.76 26.23 -0.57
C TYR A 76 15.97 24.88 0.14
N ALA A 77 17.14 24.67 0.73
CA ALA A 77 17.52 23.39 1.36
C ALA A 77 16.59 22.99 2.51
N ARG A 78 16.20 23.94 3.36
CA ARG A 78 15.26 23.69 4.47
C ARG A 78 13.83 23.44 3.97
N SER A 79 13.45 24.04 2.84
CA SER A 79 12.13 23.91 2.22
C SER A 79 11.95 22.60 1.45
N PHE A 80 13.03 22.07 0.88
CA PHE A 80 12.99 20.86 0.07
C PHE A 80 12.32 19.69 0.80
N GLY A 81 12.75 19.37 2.02
CA GLY A 81 12.27 18.19 2.75
C GLY A 81 10.76 18.24 3.06
N VAL A 82 10.25 19.39 3.49
CA VAL A 82 8.83 19.55 3.85
C VAL A 82 7.90 19.53 2.64
N LEU A 83 8.40 19.88 1.44
CA LEU A 83 7.65 19.75 0.19
C LEU A 83 7.74 18.32 -0.36
N TYR A 84 8.96 17.80 -0.42
CA TYR A 84 9.29 16.57 -1.13
C TYR A 84 8.73 15.30 -0.49
N TYR A 85 9.00 15.09 0.80
CA TYR A 85 8.72 13.80 1.43
C TYR A 85 7.24 13.45 1.57
N PRO A 86 6.31 14.36 1.94
CA PRO A 86 4.90 14.03 2.00
C PRO A 86 4.39 13.44 0.66
N VAL A 87 4.72 14.10 -0.45
CA VAL A 87 4.30 13.67 -1.78
C VAL A 87 4.92 12.32 -2.15
N CYS A 88 6.21 12.13 -1.86
CA CYS A 88 6.89 10.87 -2.14
C CYS A 88 6.23 9.70 -1.41
N PHE A 89 5.97 9.84 -0.11
CA PHE A 89 5.33 8.78 0.68
C PHE A 89 3.91 8.49 0.21
N ALA A 90 3.11 9.54 -0.02
CA ALA A 90 1.75 9.38 -0.54
C ALA A 90 1.77 8.57 -1.84
N MET A 91 2.59 8.97 -2.82
CA MET A 91 2.66 8.31 -4.12
C MET A 91 3.20 6.88 -4.04
N MET A 92 4.27 6.62 -3.28
CA MET A 92 4.83 5.26 -3.13
C MET A 92 3.84 4.30 -2.49
N ILE A 93 3.19 4.70 -1.39
CA ILE A 93 2.21 3.88 -0.66
C ILE A 93 1.01 3.61 -1.55
N SER A 94 0.49 4.66 -2.16
CA SER A 94 -0.63 4.56 -3.07
C SER A 94 -0.39 3.67 -4.28
N GLN A 95 0.80 3.74 -4.89
CA GLN A 95 1.17 2.90 -6.01
C GLN A 95 1.36 1.45 -5.57
N TYR A 96 2.03 1.23 -4.43
CA TYR A 96 2.34 -0.11 -3.94
C TYR A 96 1.09 -0.89 -3.50
N PHE A 97 0.20 -0.24 -2.74
CA PHE A 97 -1.05 -0.84 -2.27
C PHE A 97 -2.21 -0.65 -3.25
N GLN A 98 -1.97 -0.03 -4.42
CA GLN A 98 -2.99 0.23 -5.43
C GLN A 98 -4.26 0.91 -4.87
N LEU A 99 -4.08 1.86 -3.94
CA LEU A 99 -5.19 2.59 -3.29
C LEU A 99 -6.00 3.45 -4.28
N HIS A 100 -5.48 3.64 -5.50
CA HIS A 100 -6.11 4.34 -6.61
C HIS A 100 -7.02 3.41 -7.41
N ARG A 101 -8.10 2.94 -6.77
CA ARG A 101 -9.09 2.03 -7.39
C ARG A 101 -9.90 2.65 -8.55
N HIS A 102 -9.73 3.96 -8.83
CA HIS A 102 -10.45 4.68 -9.90
C HIS A 102 -9.50 5.56 -10.71
N LYS A 103 -9.66 5.54 -12.05
CA LYS A 103 -8.89 6.36 -13.03
C LYS A 103 -8.83 7.86 -12.66
N LYS A 104 -9.91 8.43 -12.11
CA LYS A 104 -9.96 9.84 -11.67
C LYS A 104 -8.95 10.18 -10.58
N LYS A 105 -8.66 9.24 -9.67
CA LYS A 105 -7.66 9.44 -8.62
C LYS A 105 -6.24 9.36 -9.20
N GLU A 106 -6.01 8.56 -10.23
CA GLU A 106 -4.68 8.43 -10.88
C GLU A 106 -4.23 9.76 -11.51
N THR A 107 -5.12 10.43 -12.24
CA THR A 107 -4.84 11.77 -12.81
C THR A 107 -4.53 12.79 -11.72
N LEU A 108 -5.24 12.71 -10.59
CA LEU A 108 -5.03 13.61 -9.45
C LEU A 108 -3.65 13.37 -8.81
N GLY A 109 -3.22 12.11 -8.70
CA GLY A 109 -1.87 11.76 -8.23
C GLY A 109 -0.76 12.28 -9.16
N LYS A 110 -0.95 12.24 -10.48
CA LYS A 110 -0.01 12.83 -11.45
C LYS A 110 0.07 14.34 -11.35
N LEU A 111 -1.08 15.02 -11.21
CA LEU A 111 -1.13 16.47 -11.00
C LEU A 111 -0.44 16.87 -9.70
N TYR A 112 -0.65 16.09 -8.64
CA TYR A 112 -0.03 16.30 -7.34
C TYR A 112 1.51 16.14 -7.40
N LEU A 113 2.00 15.13 -8.10
CA LEU A 113 3.43 14.96 -8.37
C LEU A 113 3.99 16.12 -9.22
N ALA A 114 3.26 16.55 -10.26
CA ALA A 114 3.67 17.68 -11.09
C ALA A 114 3.74 18.98 -10.28
N ALA A 115 2.76 19.25 -9.42
CA ALA A 115 2.73 20.42 -8.56
C ALA A 115 3.96 20.49 -7.64
N LEU A 116 4.39 19.35 -7.06
CA LEU A 116 5.62 19.29 -6.28
C LEU A 116 6.84 19.76 -7.08
N PHE A 117 7.08 19.11 -8.23
CA PHE A 117 8.28 19.40 -9.01
C PHE A 117 8.24 20.79 -9.61
N LEU A 118 7.07 21.32 -9.95
CA LEU A 118 6.93 22.71 -10.37
C LEU A 118 7.41 23.68 -9.29
N VAL A 119 7.02 23.48 -8.03
CA VAL A 119 7.47 24.35 -6.93
C VAL A 119 8.97 24.21 -6.68
N ILE A 120 9.50 22.97 -6.62
CA ILE A 120 10.93 22.73 -6.39
C ILE A 120 11.78 23.31 -7.53
N LEU A 121 11.38 23.08 -8.79
CA LEU A 121 12.10 23.58 -9.97
C LEU A 121 11.99 25.10 -10.08
N ALA A 122 10.86 25.70 -9.72
CA ALA A 122 10.75 27.16 -9.66
C ALA A 122 11.77 27.74 -8.67
N MET A 123 11.84 27.22 -7.45
CA MET A 123 12.84 27.67 -6.48
C MET A 123 14.28 27.45 -6.95
N LEU A 124 14.57 26.27 -7.51
CA LEU A 124 15.90 25.95 -8.03
C LEU A 124 16.29 26.88 -9.20
N SER A 125 15.35 27.17 -10.09
CA SER A 125 15.58 28.08 -11.22
C SER A 125 15.87 29.50 -10.76
N SER A 126 15.19 29.98 -9.70
CA SER A 126 15.46 31.30 -9.11
C SER A 126 16.89 31.40 -8.55
N LEU A 127 17.38 30.34 -7.89
CA LEU A 127 18.77 30.28 -7.42
C LEU A 127 19.77 30.27 -8.58
N LEU A 128 19.54 29.44 -9.59
CA LEU A 128 20.46 29.31 -10.72
C LEU A 128 20.49 30.56 -11.62
N ALA A 129 19.40 31.33 -11.66
CA ALA A 129 19.31 32.58 -12.40
C ALA A 129 19.87 33.79 -11.62
N GLY A 130 20.39 33.59 -10.40
CA GLY A 130 21.01 34.66 -9.60
C GLY A 130 20.00 35.62 -8.96
N TYR A 131 18.77 35.19 -8.70
CA TYR A 131 17.77 35.98 -7.96
C TYR A 131 17.90 35.86 -6.44
N ASP A 132 19.12 35.63 -5.94
CA ASP A 132 19.40 35.35 -4.53
C ASP A 132 18.95 36.49 -3.61
N ASP A 133 19.23 37.74 -4.01
CA ASP A 133 18.80 38.94 -3.28
C ASP A 133 17.28 39.02 -3.12
N TRP A 134 16.52 38.58 -4.14
CA TRP A 134 15.06 38.60 -4.08
C TRP A 134 14.53 37.54 -3.12
N VAL A 135 15.13 36.35 -3.15
CA VAL A 135 14.78 35.23 -2.25
C VAL A 135 15.05 35.61 -0.79
N ILE A 136 16.21 36.21 -0.52
CA ILE A 136 16.59 36.66 0.83
C ILE A 136 15.64 37.76 1.30
N LYS A 137 15.35 38.76 0.46
CA LYS A 137 14.43 39.87 0.80
C LYS A 137 13.03 39.37 1.15
N HIS A 138 12.55 38.31 0.49
CA HIS A 138 11.21 37.76 0.70
C HIS A 138 11.20 36.44 1.47
N GLU A 139 12.28 36.11 2.20
CA GLU A 139 12.45 34.82 2.88
C GLU A 139 11.23 34.45 3.73
N LYS A 140 10.77 35.35 4.59
CA LYS A 140 9.64 35.07 5.51
C LYS A 140 8.37 34.71 4.74
N THR A 141 8.05 35.48 3.70
CA THR A 141 6.87 35.22 2.85
C THR A 141 7.01 33.90 2.11
N ALA A 142 8.21 33.60 1.58
CA ALA A 142 8.51 32.33 0.93
C ALA A 142 8.34 31.15 1.91
N LEU A 143 8.88 31.25 3.13
CA LEU A 143 8.73 30.20 4.14
C LEU A 143 7.27 30.01 4.58
N TYR A 144 6.49 31.08 4.76
CA TYR A 144 5.06 30.92 5.10
C TYR A 144 4.26 30.26 3.98
N THR A 145 4.51 30.63 2.73
CA THR A 145 3.84 30.01 1.57
C THR A 145 4.22 28.54 1.41
N ILE A 146 5.51 28.22 1.55
CA ILE A 146 6.02 26.85 1.53
C ILE A 146 5.44 26.01 2.67
N GLY A 147 5.36 26.58 3.88
CA GLY A 147 4.74 25.92 5.03
C GLY A 147 3.27 25.60 4.76
N ALA A 148 2.51 26.55 4.20
CA ALA A 148 1.11 26.32 3.83
C ALA A 148 0.95 25.21 2.77
N ILE A 149 1.80 25.21 1.72
CA ILE A 149 1.81 24.15 0.70
C ILE A 149 2.19 22.80 1.31
N SER A 150 3.19 22.76 2.18
CA SER A 150 3.60 21.52 2.85
C SER A 150 2.48 20.93 3.73
N LEU A 151 1.69 21.78 4.40
CA LEU A 151 0.54 21.32 5.19
C LEU A 151 -0.53 20.67 4.30
N THR A 152 -0.81 21.23 3.12
CA THR A 152 -1.75 20.60 2.17
C THR A 152 -1.19 19.27 1.65
N PHE A 153 0.11 19.19 1.40
CA PHE A 153 0.73 17.92 0.99
C PHE A 153 0.70 16.86 2.11
N THR A 154 0.88 17.30 3.35
CA THR A 154 0.83 16.43 4.53
C THR A 154 -0.60 15.92 4.78
N SER A 155 -1.63 16.73 4.55
CA SER A 155 -3.02 16.31 4.71
C SER A 155 -3.43 15.23 3.69
N VAL A 156 -2.99 15.37 2.43
CA VAL A 156 -3.17 14.33 1.39
C VAL A 156 -2.46 13.04 1.80
N THR A 157 -1.23 13.13 2.29
CA THR A 157 -0.47 11.96 2.77
C THR A 157 -1.19 11.26 3.92
N THR A 158 -1.72 12.04 4.86
CA THR A 158 -2.49 11.51 5.99
C THR A 158 -3.76 10.80 5.52
N SER A 159 -4.45 11.35 4.52
CA SER A 159 -5.61 10.70 3.90
C SER A 159 -5.23 9.36 3.26
N VAL A 160 -4.09 9.29 2.56
CA VAL A 160 -3.57 8.03 1.99
C VAL A 160 -3.27 7.01 3.08
N LEU A 161 -2.65 7.42 4.19
CA LEU A 161 -2.37 6.54 5.33
C LEU A 161 -3.64 6.06 6.03
N MET A 162 -4.66 6.90 6.16
CA MET A 162 -5.96 6.51 6.68
C MET A 162 -6.66 5.50 5.77
N ASN A 163 -6.56 5.68 4.44
CA ASN A 163 -7.07 4.70 3.48
C ASN A 163 -6.32 3.37 3.58
N LEU A 164 -4.98 3.40 3.73
CA LEU A 164 -4.19 2.20 3.97
C LEU A 164 -4.63 1.51 5.27
N LYS A 165 -4.80 2.26 6.37
CA LYS A 165 -5.27 1.70 7.65
C LYS A 165 -6.65 1.06 7.51
N LYS A 166 -7.57 1.70 6.77
CA LYS A 166 -8.89 1.15 6.47
C LYS A 166 -8.78 -0.15 5.67
N GLU A 167 -7.92 -0.19 4.66
CA GLU A 167 -7.71 -1.40 3.84
C GLU A 167 -7.06 -2.52 4.66
N MET A 168 -6.09 -2.20 5.53
CA MET A 168 -5.50 -3.15 6.48
C MET A 168 -6.54 -3.77 7.42
N LEU A 169 -7.45 -2.95 7.97
CA LEU A 169 -8.51 -3.43 8.86
C LEU A 169 -9.51 -4.31 8.10
N LYS A 170 -9.93 -3.89 6.90
CA LYS A 170 -10.86 -4.64 6.04
C LYS A 170 -10.26 -5.98 5.58
N SER A 171 -8.96 -5.98 5.27
CA SER A 171 -8.23 -7.19 4.88
C SER A 171 -8.19 -8.24 5.98
N ASN A 172 -8.23 -7.82 7.25
CA ASN A 172 -8.16 -8.73 8.39
C ASN A 172 -9.50 -9.42 8.70
N THR A 173 -10.61 -9.02 8.07
CA THR A 173 -11.96 -9.50 8.44
C THR A 173 -12.89 -9.90 7.28
N ASP A 174 -12.77 -9.33 6.07
CA ASP A 174 -13.90 -9.40 5.12
C ASP A 174 -13.64 -10.04 3.75
N ASN A 175 -12.43 -10.03 3.18
CA ASN A 175 -12.28 -10.37 1.75
C ASN A 175 -11.40 -11.59 1.43
N TYR A 176 -10.42 -11.93 2.28
CA TYR A 176 -9.44 -12.97 1.99
C TYR A 176 -9.75 -14.25 2.76
N SER A 177 -9.63 -15.39 2.10
CA SER A 177 -9.67 -16.71 2.74
C SER A 177 -8.32 -17.11 3.34
N ASN A 178 -7.26 -16.33 3.09
CA ASN A 178 -5.90 -16.59 3.53
C ASN A 178 -5.18 -15.33 4.01
N ASP A 179 -4.45 -15.45 5.12
CA ASP A 179 -3.77 -14.31 5.78
C ASP A 179 -2.53 -13.82 5.01
N GLU A 180 -2.03 -14.63 4.07
CA GLU A 180 -0.83 -14.35 3.28
C GLU A 180 -1.12 -13.54 2.00
N ASP A 181 -2.39 -13.20 1.77
CA ASP A 181 -2.81 -12.52 0.55
C ASP A 181 -2.62 -10.99 0.59
N PHE A 182 -2.60 -10.42 1.79
CA PHE A 182 -2.28 -9.01 2.00
C PHE A 182 -0.95 -8.86 2.76
N PRO A 183 -0.03 -7.97 2.34
CA PRO A 183 1.27 -7.80 2.98
C PRO A 183 1.16 -7.00 4.29
N TYR A 184 0.47 -7.57 5.29
CA TYR A 184 0.11 -6.90 6.55
C TYR A 184 1.33 -6.43 7.35
N LYS A 185 2.35 -7.28 7.47
CA LYS A 185 3.59 -6.95 8.21
C LYS A 185 4.27 -5.71 7.64
N PHE A 186 4.36 -5.64 6.31
CA PHE A 186 4.94 -4.52 5.60
C PHE A 186 4.07 -3.25 5.74
N ALA A 187 2.76 -3.39 5.58
CA ALA A 187 1.81 -2.28 5.76
C ALA A 187 1.85 -1.69 7.17
N SER A 188 1.90 -2.54 8.20
CA SER A 188 1.98 -2.13 9.61
C SER A 188 3.29 -1.39 9.91
N MET A 189 4.41 -1.85 9.36
CA MET A 189 5.71 -1.18 9.50
C MET A 189 5.72 0.20 8.84
N ILE A 190 5.08 0.35 7.67
CA ILE A 190 5.10 1.60 6.89
C ILE A 190 4.00 2.58 7.30
N LEU A 191 2.99 2.18 8.07
CA LEU A 191 1.85 3.04 8.40
C LEU A 191 2.25 4.33 9.13
N TYR A 192 3.20 4.26 10.07
CA TYR A 192 3.58 5.41 10.91
C TYR A 192 4.90 6.06 10.51
N ALA A 193 5.78 5.34 9.81
CA ALA A 193 7.11 5.83 9.44
C ALA A 193 7.09 7.16 8.62
N PRO A 194 6.19 7.36 7.64
CA PRO A 194 6.08 8.61 6.89
C PRO A 194 5.78 9.83 7.77
N LEU A 195 4.90 9.70 8.76
CA LEU A 195 4.53 10.83 9.62
C LEU A 195 5.69 11.25 10.53
N LEU A 196 6.42 10.28 11.07
CA LEU A 196 7.63 10.54 11.85
C LEU A 196 8.67 11.27 10.99
N TRP A 197 8.84 10.83 9.74
CA TRP A 197 9.78 11.43 8.79
C TRP A 197 9.40 12.86 8.39
N ILE A 198 8.12 13.09 8.10
CA ILE A 198 7.58 14.43 7.81
C ILE A 198 7.80 15.35 9.02
N GLY A 199 7.53 14.86 10.23
CA GLY A 199 7.78 15.60 11.47
C GLY A 199 9.25 16.02 11.61
N LEU A 200 10.19 15.12 11.31
CA LEU A 200 11.62 15.42 11.35
C LEU A 200 12.02 16.51 10.33
N MET A 201 11.44 16.50 9.12
CA MET A 201 11.64 17.56 8.12
C MET A 201 11.06 18.90 8.56
N TRP A 202 9.90 18.89 9.24
CA TRP A 202 9.33 20.09 9.83
C TRP A 202 10.20 20.67 10.95
N ILE A 203 10.87 19.85 11.75
CA ILE A 203 11.81 20.32 12.77
C ILE A 203 12.95 21.10 12.10
N VAL A 204 13.57 20.56 11.05
CA VAL A 204 14.60 21.29 10.28
C VAL A 204 14.04 22.59 9.71
N PHE A 205 12.85 22.51 9.09
CA PHE A 205 12.21 23.66 8.46
C PHE A 205 11.89 24.78 9.44
N VAL A 206 11.44 24.49 10.66
CA VAL A 206 11.09 25.51 11.66
C VAL A 206 12.32 26.03 12.39
N THR A 207 13.20 25.14 12.84
CA THR A 207 14.39 25.53 13.63
C THR A 207 15.40 26.33 12.83
N GLY A 208 15.48 26.12 11.51
CA GLY A 208 16.47 26.81 10.68
C GLY A 208 17.90 26.50 11.05
N ASN A 209 18.16 25.38 11.74
CA ASN A 209 19.47 25.01 12.24
C ASN A 209 20.17 24.01 11.30
N ARG A 210 21.34 24.42 10.77
CA ARG A 210 22.17 23.61 9.88
C ARG A 210 22.73 22.34 10.52
N TRP A 211 22.98 22.34 11.83
CA TRP A 211 23.40 21.14 12.57
C TRP A 211 22.28 20.10 12.65
N ILE A 212 21.04 20.55 12.85
CA ILE A 212 19.88 19.65 12.84
C ILE A 212 19.70 19.06 11.44
N LYS A 213 19.89 19.86 10.37
CA LYS A 213 19.90 19.37 8.99
C LYS A 213 21.00 18.34 8.74
N LEU A 214 22.23 18.59 9.22
CA LEU A 214 23.32 17.62 9.11
C LEU A 214 22.97 16.29 9.78
N PHE A 215 22.49 16.33 11.03
CA PHE A 215 22.07 15.12 11.74
C PHE A 215 20.93 14.40 11.01
N THR A 216 19.96 15.18 10.50
CA THR A 216 18.87 14.69 9.66
C THR A 216 19.40 13.97 8.44
N ASP A 217 20.33 14.55 7.69
CA ASP A 217 20.88 13.95 6.47
C ASP A 217 21.62 12.63 6.73
N ILE A 218 22.37 12.56 7.83
CA ILE A 218 23.06 11.32 8.22
C ILE A 218 22.04 10.25 8.62
N PHE A 219 21.08 10.61 9.46
CA PHE A 219 20.02 9.70 9.89
C PHE A 219 19.20 9.19 8.71
N THR A 220 18.83 10.09 7.79
CA THR A 220 18.02 9.76 6.61
C THR A 220 18.80 8.89 5.63
N SER A 221 20.11 9.09 5.49
CA SER A 221 21.00 8.22 4.70
C SER A 221 21.03 6.79 5.22
N CYS A 222 21.18 6.62 6.54
CA CYS A 222 21.13 5.31 7.19
C CYS A 222 19.76 4.63 6.96
N TRP A 223 18.68 5.37 7.17
CA TRP A 223 17.33 4.86 6.95
C TRP A 223 17.06 4.51 5.49
N MET A 224 17.51 5.32 4.52
CA MET A 224 17.36 5.01 3.10
C MET A 224 18.05 3.72 2.72
N THR A 225 19.23 3.48 3.27
CA THR A 225 19.97 2.22 3.07
C THR A 225 19.20 1.04 3.66
N TYR A 226 18.70 1.17 4.90
CA TYR A 226 17.85 0.16 5.53
C TYR A 226 16.57 -0.12 4.72
N PHE A 227 15.87 0.94 4.29
CA PHE A 227 14.65 0.84 3.52
C PHE A 227 14.91 0.17 2.16
N LEU A 228 16.03 0.49 1.50
CA LEU A 228 16.46 -0.18 0.28
C LEU A 228 16.61 -1.70 0.50
N CYS A 229 17.27 -2.13 1.58
CA CYS A 229 17.40 -3.54 1.94
C CYS A 229 16.04 -4.22 2.11
N VAL A 230 15.07 -3.54 2.73
CA VAL A 230 13.72 -4.08 2.92
C VAL A 230 12.96 -4.25 1.60
N ILE A 231 13.06 -3.27 0.69
CA ILE A 231 12.30 -3.27 -0.57
C ILE A 231 12.99 -4.02 -1.72
N LEU A 232 14.22 -4.49 -1.52
CA LEU A 232 14.97 -5.32 -2.46
C LEU A 232 14.28 -6.68 -2.65
N HIS A 233 13.87 -7.32 -1.55
CA HIS A 233 13.03 -8.52 -1.59
C HIS A 233 11.55 -8.13 -1.73
N PRO A 234 10.74 -8.82 -2.55
CA PRO A 234 9.35 -8.48 -2.69
C PRO A 234 8.60 -8.79 -1.40
N GLN A 235 7.68 -7.90 -1.06
CA GLN A 235 6.88 -8.01 0.16
C GLN A 235 5.48 -8.59 -0.13
N ARG A 236 5.16 -8.85 -1.40
CA ARG A 236 3.96 -9.59 -1.86
C ARG A 236 4.26 -11.10 -1.92
N SER A 237 3.26 -11.92 -1.66
CA SER A 237 3.36 -13.38 -1.76
C SER A 237 3.56 -13.84 -3.22
N LEU A 238 4.28 -14.95 -3.40
CA LEU A 238 4.51 -15.58 -4.70
C LEU A 238 3.18 -16.15 -5.21
N ARG A 239 2.62 -15.57 -6.26
CA ARG A 239 1.41 -16.03 -6.94
C ARG A 239 1.62 -16.06 -8.45
N PRO A 240 0.98 -16.99 -9.19
CA PRO A 240 0.92 -16.92 -10.64
C PRO A 240 0.29 -15.59 -11.07
N SER A 241 0.97 -14.82 -11.92
CA SER A 241 0.56 -13.49 -12.38
C SER A 241 -0.85 -13.47 -12.97
N ASP A 242 -1.22 -14.56 -13.62
CA ASP A 242 -2.45 -14.69 -14.39
C ASP A 242 -3.67 -14.67 -13.47
N ILE A 243 -3.54 -15.25 -12.27
CA ILE A 243 -4.61 -15.31 -11.26
C ILE A 243 -4.85 -13.91 -10.67
N ASP A 244 -3.80 -13.15 -10.36
CA ASP A 244 -3.98 -11.80 -9.81
C ASP A 244 -4.44 -10.77 -10.86
N GLU A 245 -4.07 -10.94 -12.13
CA GLU A 245 -4.58 -10.10 -13.21
C GLU A 245 -6.07 -10.37 -13.48
N GLU A 246 -6.51 -11.63 -13.42
CA GLU A 246 -7.92 -12.00 -13.43
C GLU A 246 -8.66 -11.44 -12.22
N ILE A 247 -8.12 -11.58 -11.00
CA ILE A 247 -8.67 -10.99 -9.78
C ILE A 247 -8.82 -9.47 -9.93
N LYS A 248 -7.81 -8.79 -10.46
CA LYS A 248 -7.85 -7.34 -10.67
C LYS A 248 -8.90 -6.94 -11.70
N LYS A 249 -8.97 -7.64 -12.85
CA LYS A 249 -10.01 -7.44 -13.86
C LYS A 249 -11.41 -7.67 -13.30
N LEU A 250 -11.58 -8.70 -12.45
CA LEU A 250 -12.84 -9.00 -11.77
C LEU A 250 -13.21 -7.92 -10.74
N GLU A 251 -12.24 -7.44 -9.95
CA GLU A 251 -12.45 -6.36 -8.98
C GLU A 251 -12.75 -5.01 -9.65
N ASP A 252 -12.12 -4.70 -10.78
CA ASP A 252 -12.37 -3.50 -11.56
C ASP A 252 -13.75 -3.55 -12.23
N ARG A 253 -14.13 -4.70 -12.81
CA ARG A 253 -15.50 -4.94 -13.32
C ARG A 253 -16.54 -4.80 -12.21
N LYS A 254 -16.25 -5.30 -11.00
CA LYS A 254 -17.12 -5.17 -9.85
C LYS A 254 -17.25 -3.73 -9.37
N SER A 255 -16.14 -2.99 -9.36
CA SER A 255 -16.11 -1.58 -8.93
C SER A 255 -16.84 -0.68 -9.94
N GLN A 256 -16.74 -0.99 -11.23
CA GLN A 256 -17.52 -0.37 -12.30
C GLN A 256 -19.01 -0.70 -12.19
N ALA A 257 -19.38 -1.97 -11.99
CA ALA A 257 -20.78 -2.37 -11.85
C ALA A 257 -21.47 -1.76 -10.62
N VAL A 258 -20.75 -1.61 -9.50
CA VAL A 258 -21.26 -0.92 -8.29
C VAL A 258 -21.37 0.59 -8.52
N GLN A 259 -20.45 1.19 -9.28
CA GLN A 259 -20.48 2.62 -9.59
C GLN A 259 -21.59 2.97 -10.60
N GLU A 260 -21.81 2.11 -11.59
CA GLU A 260 -22.92 2.20 -12.55
C GLU A 260 -24.27 2.06 -11.83
N TYR A 261 -24.39 1.09 -10.92
CA TYR A 261 -25.55 0.96 -10.04
C TYR A 261 -25.80 2.21 -9.17
N ASN A 262 -24.77 2.78 -8.53
CA ASN A 262 -24.93 4.01 -7.72
C ASN A 262 -25.22 5.25 -8.57
N CYS A 263 -24.80 5.28 -9.84
CA CYS A 263 -25.12 6.38 -10.77
C CYS A 263 -26.55 6.28 -11.29
N ASP A 264 -27.07 5.07 -11.53
CA ASP A 264 -28.47 4.84 -11.87
C ASP A 264 -29.39 5.17 -10.67
N GLU A 265 -28.96 4.85 -9.45
CA GLU A 265 -29.68 5.22 -8.21
C GLU A 265 -29.75 6.75 -8.03
N ALA A 266 -28.66 7.48 -8.30
CA ALA A 266 -28.63 8.95 -8.25
C ALA A 266 -29.43 9.64 -9.38
N LEU A 267 -29.62 8.98 -10.53
CA LEU A 267 -30.50 9.47 -11.60
C LEU A 267 -31.98 9.20 -11.29
N ASN A 268 -32.26 8.13 -10.55
CA ASN A 268 -33.61 7.73 -10.14
C ASN A 268 -34.09 8.42 -8.84
N GLU A 269 -33.20 9.03 -8.04
CA GLU A 269 -33.55 9.81 -6.84
C GLU A 269 -34.40 11.07 -7.12
N ALA A 270 -34.61 11.46 -8.38
CA ALA A 270 -35.58 12.50 -8.75
C ALA A 270 -37.03 11.98 -8.90
N VAL A 271 -37.26 10.66 -8.81
CA VAL A 271 -38.59 10.05 -8.92
C VAL A 271 -38.76 8.97 -7.85
N VAL A 272 -39.41 9.38 -6.75
CA VAL A 272 -40.19 8.54 -5.80
C VAL A 272 -39.43 7.39 -5.11
N GLU A 273 -39.29 7.52 -3.79
CA GLU A 273 -38.91 6.44 -2.87
C GLU A 273 -39.63 5.12 -3.21
N THR A 274 -38.87 4.13 -3.71
CA THR A 274 -39.30 2.73 -3.81
C THR A 274 -38.19 1.80 -3.30
N PRO A 275 -38.49 0.80 -2.46
CA PRO A 275 -37.49 -0.05 -1.82
C PRO A 275 -37.22 -1.31 -2.64
N GLU A 276 -36.46 -1.24 -3.75
CA GLU A 276 -36.28 -2.44 -4.60
C GLU A 276 -34.86 -2.57 -5.18
N ASN A 277 -34.03 -3.38 -4.52
CA ASN A 277 -33.04 -4.26 -5.15
C ASN A 277 -32.86 -5.52 -4.31
N ASP A 278 -33.98 -6.05 -3.84
CA ASP A 278 -34.10 -7.36 -3.23
C ASP A 278 -35.00 -8.19 -4.15
N ASP A 279 -34.50 -9.31 -4.68
CA ASP A 279 -35.29 -10.17 -5.58
C ASP A 279 -36.40 -10.95 -4.83
N GLY A 280 -36.65 -10.61 -3.56
CA GLY A 280 -37.61 -11.25 -2.68
C GLY A 280 -37.14 -12.59 -2.12
N THR A 281 -35.92 -13.05 -2.46
CA THR A 281 -35.44 -14.37 -2.02
C THR A 281 -35.29 -14.41 -0.50
N PRO A 282 -35.89 -15.41 0.19
CA PRO A 282 -35.72 -15.59 1.63
C PRO A 282 -34.23 -15.71 2.01
N MET A 283 -33.85 -15.16 3.17
CA MET A 283 -32.47 -15.19 3.65
C MET A 283 -31.90 -16.62 3.77
N ASP A 284 -32.76 -17.60 4.09
CA ASP A 284 -32.36 -19.00 4.22
C ASP A 284 -31.95 -19.62 2.88
N VAL A 285 -32.65 -19.27 1.80
CA VAL A 285 -32.30 -19.71 0.43
C VAL A 285 -30.98 -19.06 -0.01
N VAL A 286 -30.79 -17.77 0.27
CA VAL A 286 -29.52 -17.08 0.00
C VAL A 286 -28.37 -17.72 0.79
N LYS A 287 -28.61 -18.12 2.04
CA LYS A 287 -27.62 -18.84 2.87
C LYS A 287 -27.23 -20.17 2.22
N GLU A 288 -28.22 -20.98 1.81
CA GLU A 288 -27.94 -22.27 1.16
C GLU A 288 -27.15 -22.10 -0.14
N GLU A 289 -27.48 -21.11 -0.98
CA GLU A 289 -26.74 -20.81 -2.21
C GLU A 289 -25.29 -20.38 -1.92
N VAL A 290 -25.06 -19.52 -0.92
CA VAL A 290 -23.70 -19.13 -0.48
C VAL A 290 -22.89 -20.35 -0.07
N LEU A 291 -23.48 -21.21 0.77
CA LEU A 291 -22.83 -22.44 1.25
C LEU A 291 -22.53 -23.40 0.09
N ALA A 292 -23.43 -23.52 -0.90
CA ALA A 292 -23.22 -24.34 -2.09
C ALA A 292 -22.06 -23.83 -2.97
N VAL A 293 -21.95 -22.50 -3.16
CA VAL A 293 -20.84 -21.89 -3.89
C VAL A 293 -19.51 -22.14 -3.17
N ILE A 294 -19.46 -21.95 -1.85
CA ILE A 294 -18.26 -22.22 -1.05
C ILE A 294 -17.92 -23.70 -1.08
N LEU A 295 -18.90 -24.60 -0.94
CA LEU A 295 -18.68 -26.05 -1.01
C LEU A 295 -18.00 -26.48 -2.33
N ARG A 296 -18.30 -25.80 -3.43
CA ARG A 296 -17.68 -26.08 -4.73
C ARG A 296 -16.25 -25.55 -4.82
N ARG A 297 -15.94 -24.42 -4.17
CA ARG A 297 -14.72 -23.63 -4.41
C ARG A 297 -13.76 -23.53 -3.22
N PHE A 298 -14.09 -24.07 -2.04
CA PHE A 298 -13.29 -23.88 -0.82
C PHE A 298 -11.83 -24.36 -0.94
N LYS A 299 -11.55 -25.29 -1.87
CA LYS A 299 -10.20 -25.78 -2.16
C LYS A 299 -9.32 -24.77 -2.89
N GLU A 300 -9.90 -23.74 -3.51
CA GLU A 300 -9.16 -22.67 -4.16
C GLU A 300 -8.41 -21.85 -3.10
N PRO A 301 -7.06 -21.81 -3.11
CA PRO A 301 -6.30 -21.26 -1.99
C PRO A 301 -6.51 -19.76 -1.74
N HIS A 302 -6.88 -19.03 -2.79
CA HIS A 302 -7.04 -17.57 -2.79
C HIS A 302 -8.49 -17.14 -3.03
N LEU A 303 -9.47 -18.00 -2.72
CA LEU A 303 -10.90 -17.68 -2.90
C LEU A 303 -11.24 -16.38 -2.18
N LEU A 304 -11.87 -15.45 -2.89
CA LEU A 304 -12.27 -14.13 -2.37
C LEU A 304 -13.77 -14.05 -2.11
N LYS A 305 -14.17 -13.26 -1.10
CA LYS A 305 -15.60 -12.99 -0.81
C LYS A 305 -16.30 -12.42 -2.05
N SER A 306 -15.59 -11.59 -2.82
CA SER A 306 -16.13 -10.96 -4.02
C SER A 306 -16.55 -11.98 -5.08
N GLU A 307 -15.79 -13.05 -5.25
CA GLU A 307 -16.05 -14.09 -6.24
C GLU A 307 -17.22 -14.96 -5.84
N VAL A 308 -17.29 -15.35 -4.55
CA VAL A 308 -18.45 -16.07 -4.00
C VAL A 308 -19.73 -15.25 -4.19
N LEU A 309 -19.66 -13.94 -3.95
CA LEU A 309 -20.80 -13.05 -4.17
C LEU A 309 -21.16 -12.87 -5.65
N MET A 310 -20.24 -13.04 -6.60
CA MET A 310 -20.54 -12.89 -8.03
C MET A 310 -21.27 -14.11 -8.60
N ASP A 311 -21.00 -15.29 -8.05
CA ASP A 311 -21.74 -16.51 -8.39
C ASP A 311 -23.22 -16.43 -7.92
N LEU A 312 -23.51 -15.50 -6.99
CA LEU A 312 -24.84 -15.17 -6.49
C LEU A 312 -25.34 -13.93 -7.25
N GLY A 313 -26.32 -14.09 -8.15
CA GLY A 313 -26.78 -13.00 -9.03
C GLY A 313 -27.02 -11.65 -8.34
N LYS A 314 -26.95 -10.55 -9.11
CA LYS A 314 -26.91 -9.15 -8.61
C LYS A 314 -27.88 -8.83 -7.45
N GLY A 315 -29.11 -9.34 -7.48
CA GLY A 315 -30.14 -9.11 -6.44
C GLY A 315 -29.87 -9.74 -5.07
N LYS A 316 -28.98 -10.74 -4.98
CA LYS A 316 -28.73 -11.51 -3.74
C LYS A 316 -27.45 -11.09 -3.01
N MET A 317 -26.60 -10.29 -3.65
CA MET A 317 -25.28 -9.92 -3.15
C MET A 317 -25.31 -9.25 -1.77
N ASN A 318 -26.27 -8.37 -1.51
CA ASN A 318 -26.34 -7.62 -0.26
C ASN A 318 -26.69 -8.52 0.93
N LYS A 319 -27.70 -9.40 0.76
CA LYS A 319 -28.08 -10.40 1.76
C LYS A 319 -26.97 -11.41 2.01
N ALA A 320 -26.36 -11.94 0.94
CA ALA A 320 -25.23 -12.85 1.02
C ALA A 320 -24.03 -12.20 1.74
N SER A 321 -23.71 -10.94 1.43
CA SER A 321 -22.62 -10.20 2.08
C SER A 321 -22.87 -10.01 3.57
N LYS A 322 -24.13 -9.73 3.97
CA LYS A 322 -24.55 -9.59 5.36
C LYS A 322 -24.44 -10.91 6.13
N PHE A 323 -24.85 -12.03 5.52
CA PHE A 323 -24.68 -13.37 6.08
C PHE A 323 -23.20 -13.70 6.29
N ILE A 324 -22.37 -13.53 5.26
CA ILE A 324 -20.94 -13.83 5.31
C ILE A 324 -20.23 -12.98 6.37
N SER A 325 -20.53 -11.67 6.46
CA SER A 325 -19.89 -10.79 7.45
C SER A 325 -20.29 -11.11 8.90
N LYS A 326 -21.45 -11.74 9.14
CA LYS A 326 -21.84 -12.19 10.49
C LYS A 326 -20.93 -13.31 11.00
N ILE A 327 -20.49 -14.20 10.11
CA ILE A 327 -19.63 -15.35 10.44
C ILE A 327 -18.14 -14.98 10.31
N GLY A 328 -17.84 -14.05 9.40
CA GLY A 328 -16.49 -13.75 8.93
C GLY A 328 -16.13 -14.64 7.74
N TYR A 329 -15.76 -14.03 6.61
CA TYR A 329 -15.49 -14.77 5.37
C TYR A 329 -14.33 -15.78 5.52
N TYR A 330 -13.25 -15.35 6.17
CA TYR A 330 -12.11 -16.20 6.49
C TYR A 330 -12.54 -17.44 7.29
N ASN A 331 -13.35 -17.24 8.34
CA ASN A 331 -13.82 -18.33 9.19
C ASN A 331 -14.72 -19.28 8.40
N LEU A 332 -15.63 -18.74 7.59
CA LEU A 332 -16.56 -19.52 6.80
C LEU A 332 -15.84 -20.46 5.82
N VAL A 333 -14.88 -19.96 5.04
CA VAL A 333 -14.12 -20.81 4.11
C VAL A 333 -13.22 -21.78 4.85
N ASN A 334 -12.52 -21.33 5.90
CA ASN A 334 -11.60 -22.19 6.61
C ASN A 334 -12.31 -23.27 7.45
N MET A 335 -13.57 -23.10 7.85
CA MET A 335 -14.38 -24.19 8.42
C MET A 335 -14.52 -25.35 7.43
N TYR A 336 -14.80 -25.06 6.15
CA TYR A 336 -14.88 -26.08 5.09
C TYR A 336 -13.54 -26.77 4.86
N ARG A 337 -12.44 -25.99 4.79
CA ARG A 337 -11.09 -26.53 4.60
C ARG A 337 -10.64 -27.40 5.78
N LEU A 338 -10.94 -26.99 7.01
CA LEU A 338 -10.63 -27.75 8.23
C LEU A 338 -11.45 -29.05 8.32
N GLU A 339 -12.72 -29.00 7.96
CA GLU A 339 -13.56 -30.21 7.93
C GLU A 339 -13.08 -31.20 6.85
N TYR A 340 -12.70 -30.70 5.67
CA TYR A 340 -12.08 -31.53 4.65
C TYR A 340 -10.73 -32.11 5.12
N ALA A 341 -9.91 -31.31 5.82
CA ALA A 341 -8.64 -31.77 6.39
C ALA A 341 -8.83 -32.90 7.41
N ARG A 342 -9.88 -32.81 8.25
CA ARG A 342 -10.26 -33.85 9.20
C ARG A 342 -10.58 -35.16 8.47
N LEU A 343 -11.49 -35.10 7.50
CA LEU A 343 -11.88 -36.26 6.69
C LEU A 343 -10.67 -36.85 5.93
N TYR A 344 -9.84 -36.00 5.30
CA TYR A 344 -8.68 -36.45 4.55
C TYR A 344 -7.66 -37.16 5.44
N LYS A 345 -7.43 -36.66 6.67
CA LYS A 345 -6.53 -37.28 7.63
C LYS A 345 -7.06 -38.62 8.17
N GLU A 346 -8.38 -38.75 8.31
CA GLU A 346 -9.02 -40.02 8.67
C GLU A 346 -8.87 -41.07 7.56
N ALA A 347 -9.04 -40.66 6.29
CA ALA A 347 -8.84 -41.55 5.14
C ALA A 347 -7.36 -41.87 4.85
N HIS A 348 -6.44 -40.96 5.18
CA HIS A 348 -5.00 -41.11 4.99
C HIS A 348 -4.24 -40.90 6.31
N PRO A 349 -4.24 -41.88 7.24
CA PRO A 349 -3.60 -41.73 8.55
C PRO A 349 -2.10 -41.39 8.47
N ASN A 350 -1.42 -41.86 7.43
CA ASN A 350 0.02 -41.66 7.21
C ASN A 350 0.36 -40.35 6.48
N ALA A 351 -0.64 -39.60 5.98
CA ALA A 351 -0.39 -38.35 5.25
C ALA A 351 0.33 -37.34 6.14
N LYS A 352 1.34 -36.67 5.59
CA LYS A 352 2.08 -35.62 6.29
C LYS A 352 1.17 -34.39 6.44
N GLN A 353 1.40 -33.61 7.49
CA GLN A 353 0.58 -32.42 7.75
C GLN A 353 0.63 -31.38 6.61
N GLU A 354 1.75 -31.33 5.90
CA GLU A 354 1.92 -30.48 4.71
C GLU A 354 1.03 -30.93 3.56
N GLU A 355 0.97 -32.23 3.30
CA GLU A 355 0.08 -32.83 2.29
C GLU A 355 -1.40 -32.56 2.63
N VAL A 356 -1.80 -32.80 3.88
CA VAL A 356 -3.16 -32.52 4.36
C VAL A 356 -3.50 -31.04 4.18
N ALA A 357 -2.56 -30.13 4.43
CA ALA A 357 -2.80 -28.71 4.25
C ALA A 357 -3.04 -28.35 2.77
N LEU A 358 -2.20 -28.86 1.87
CA LEU A 358 -2.31 -28.58 0.43
C LEU A 358 -3.61 -29.16 -0.17
N GLU A 359 -3.94 -30.41 0.15
CA GLU A 359 -5.15 -31.09 -0.36
C GLU A 359 -6.46 -30.46 0.13
N SER A 360 -6.41 -29.81 1.29
CA SER A 360 -7.53 -29.05 1.87
C SER A 360 -7.64 -27.61 1.35
N GLY A 361 -6.77 -27.17 0.44
CA GLY A 361 -6.80 -25.82 -0.13
C GLY A 361 -6.09 -24.75 0.70
N PHE A 362 -5.21 -25.14 1.62
CA PHE A 362 -4.30 -24.18 2.28
C PHE A 362 -3.03 -24.01 1.46
N VAL A 363 -2.48 -22.79 1.40
CA VAL A 363 -1.20 -22.53 0.71
C VAL A 363 0.01 -23.12 1.42
N SER A 364 -0.09 -23.37 2.73
CA SER A 364 1.02 -23.87 3.53
C SER A 364 0.56 -24.53 4.83
N ARG A 365 1.44 -25.36 5.42
CA ARG A 365 1.27 -25.91 6.77
C ARG A 365 1.04 -24.80 7.83
N THR A 366 1.69 -23.65 7.65
CA THR A 366 1.57 -22.51 8.56
C THR A 366 0.17 -21.88 8.49
N ALA A 367 -0.38 -21.73 7.28
CA ALA A 367 -1.74 -21.25 7.07
C ALA A 367 -2.77 -22.21 7.69
N TYR A 368 -2.60 -23.52 7.50
CA TYR A 368 -3.41 -24.55 8.15
C TYR A 368 -3.39 -24.44 9.69
N TYR A 369 -2.20 -24.29 10.28
CA TYR A 369 -2.05 -24.16 11.73
C TYR A 369 -2.73 -22.89 12.28
N LYS A 370 -2.58 -21.75 11.59
CA LYS A 370 -3.26 -20.50 11.96
C LYS A 370 -4.78 -20.62 11.86
N ALA A 371 -5.27 -21.19 10.77
CA ALA A 371 -6.71 -21.42 10.60
C ALA A 371 -7.27 -22.29 11.73
N LYS A 372 -6.59 -23.39 12.08
CA LYS A 372 -6.98 -24.25 13.21
C LYS A 372 -7.01 -23.49 14.55
N LYS A 373 -6.11 -22.53 14.76
CA LYS A 373 -6.08 -21.69 15.97
C LYS A 373 -7.17 -20.62 15.98
N ASN A 374 -7.45 -20.02 14.83
CA ASN A 374 -8.32 -18.85 14.70
C ASN A 374 -9.80 -19.19 14.54
N VAL A 375 -10.12 -20.29 13.84
CA VAL A 375 -11.51 -20.70 13.54
C VAL A 375 -12.19 -21.35 14.76
N GLY A 376 -11.43 -21.92 15.70
CA GLY A 376 -12.00 -22.58 16.88
C GLY A 376 -12.71 -23.89 16.51
N GLU A 377 -13.95 -24.07 16.98
CA GLU A 377 -14.79 -25.23 16.64
C GLU A 377 -15.48 -25.04 15.28
N THR A 378 -15.36 -26.05 14.42
CA THR A 378 -16.08 -26.12 13.14
C THR A 378 -17.56 -26.39 13.38
N ASP A 379 -18.43 -25.48 12.94
CA ASP A 379 -19.89 -25.66 13.00
C ASP A 379 -20.35 -26.75 12.01
N PRO A 380 -20.86 -27.89 12.49
CA PRO A 380 -21.28 -29.00 11.64
C PRO A 380 -22.44 -28.62 10.72
N ASP A 381 -23.29 -27.67 11.11
CA ASP A 381 -24.44 -27.23 10.31
C ASP A 381 -24.02 -26.44 9.08
N LEU A 382 -22.89 -25.73 9.18
CA LEU A 382 -22.34 -24.99 8.04
C LEU A 382 -21.54 -25.88 7.09
N THR A 383 -20.99 -27.01 7.55
CA THR A 383 -20.09 -27.87 6.75
C THR A 383 -20.71 -29.21 6.31
N LYS A 384 -22.02 -29.43 6.51
CA LYS A 384 -22.73 -30.71 6.20
C LYS A 384 -22.50 -31.31 4.81
N GLY A 385 -22.11 -30.49 3.83
CA GLY A 385 -21.87 -30.94 2.45
C GLY A 385 -20.44 -31.42 2.17
N VAL A 386 -19.49 -31.20 3.08
CA VAL A 386 -18.07 -31.54 2.85
C VAL A 386 -17.89 -33.05 2.88
N LYS A 387 -17.41 -33.62 1.77
CA LYS A 387 -17.14 -35.05 1.63
C LYS A 387 -15.81 -35.23 0.90
N LEU A 388 -15.12 -36.34 1.19
CA LEU A 388 -14.06 -36.80 0.32
C LEU A 388 -14.70 -37.26 -0.99
N LEU A 389 -14.37 -36.58 -2.10
CA LEU A 389 -14.65 -37.11 -3.42
C LEU A 389 -13.84 -38.40 -3.55
N GLY A 390 -14.50 -39.53 -3.37
CA GLY A 390 -13.94 -40.83 -3.69
C GLY A 390 -13.91 -40.97 -5.20
N LYS A 391 -12.70 -41.03 -5.76
CA LYS A 391 -12.31 -41.39 -7.14
C LYS A 391 -13.25 -41.00 -8.28
#